data_AF-A0A2E2P2J1-F1
#
_entry.id   AF-A0A2E2P2J1-F1
#
_cell.length_a   1.000
_cell.length_b   1.000
_cell.length_c   1.000
_cell.angle_alpha   90.00
_cell.angle_beta   90.00
_cell.angle_gamma   90.00
#
_symmetry.space_group_name_H-M   'P 1'
#
loop_
_entity.id
_entity.type
_entity.pdbx_description
1 polymer ?
#
loop_
_entity_poly.entity_id
_entity_poly.type
_entity_poly.pdbx_seq_one_letter_code
_entity_poly.pdbx_strand_id
1 'polypeptide(L)'
;MNWYDIQVTKFERSRFGAMAMMLAIQTCWGSIAAGLSYDNETILNLAICGSVTMLNNTVLIAQGPAKWCVSVFSIATIVNTVIILIEVIKY
;
A
#
# COMPACT_ATOMS: atom_id res chain seq x y z
N MET A 1 1.95 22.93 -12.01
CA MET A 1 1.58 22.06 -10.88
C MET A 1 1.91 20.64 -11.28
N ASN A 2 2.74 19.91 -10.52
CA ASN A 2 3.16 18.56 -10.89
C ASN A 2 2.00 17.57 -10.67
N TRP A 3 2.01 16.42 -11.35
CA TRP A 3 0.98 15.38 -11.20
C TRP A 3 0.81 14.95 -9.73
N TYR A 4 1.92 14.83 -9.01
CA TYR A 4 1.91 14.49 -7.58
C TYR A 4 1.16 15.54 -6.73
N ASP A 5 1.39 16.83 -6.97
CA ASP A 5 0.71 17.90 -6.23
C ASP A 5 -0.81 17.89 -6.47
N ILE A 6 -1.23 17.50 -7.68
CA ILE A 6 -2.64 17.31 -8.01
C ILE A 6 -3.24 16.16 -7.20
N GLN A 7 -2.53 15.03 -7.04
CA GLN A 7 -3.01 13.91 -6.22
C GLN A 7 -3.14 14.29 -4.75
N VAL A 8 -2.14 15.00 -4.21
CA VAL A 8 -2.17 15.49 -2.82
C VAL A 8 -3.36 16.44 -2.61
N THR A 9 -3.61 17.35 -3.56
CA THR A 9 -4.72 18.31 -3.47
C THR A 9 -6.08 17.60 -3.57
N LYS A 10 -6.21 16.61 -4.46
CA LYS A 10 -7.43 15.80 -4.58
C LYS A 10 -7.68 14.97 -3.33
N PHE A 11 -6.63 14.33 -2.81
CA PHE A 11 -6.69 13.58 -1.56
C PHE A 11 -7.22 14.46 -0.43
N GLU A 12 -6.68 15.67 -0.25
CA GLU A 12 -7.10 16.56 0.84
C GLU A 12 -8.56 16.99 0.69
N ARG A 13 -9.03 17.23 -0.53
CA ARG A 13 -10.43 17.61 -0.80
C ARG A 13 -11.42 16.49 -0.43
N SER A 14 -11.03 15.23 -0.57
CA SER A 14 -11.87 14.06 -0.27
C SER A 14 -11.30 13.20 0.85
N ARG A 15 -10.61 13.81 1.83
CA ARG A 15 -9.70 13.14 2.76
C ARG A 15 -10.25 11.86 3.38
N PHE A 16 -11.40 11.93 4.05
CA PHE A 16 -11.97 10.78 4.75
C PHE A 16 -12.38 9.64 3.81
N GLY A 17 -13.01 9.97 2.68
CA GLY A 17 -13.40 8.97 1.68
C GLY A 17 -12.18 8.35 0.98
N ALA A 18 -11.18 9.17 0.65
CA ALA A 18 -9.93 8.70 0.05
C ALA A 18 -9.14 7.81 1.01
N MET A 19 -9.04 8.18 2.30
CA MET A 19 -8.39 7.36 3.32
C MET A 19 -9.06 6.00 3.47
N ALA A 20 -10.39 5.95 3.56
CA ALA A 20 -11.13 4.69 3.67
C ALA A 20 -10.90 3.79 2.45
N MET A 21 -10.96 4.36 1.24
CA MET A 21 -10.69 3.64 0.00
C MET A 21 -9.25 3.12 -0.07
N MET A 22 -8.27 3.97 0.24
CA MET A 22 -6.85 3.60 0.23
C MET A 22 -6.53 2.52 1.26
N LEU A 23 -7.15 2.57 2.44
CA LEU A 23 -7.05 1.52 3.46
C LEU A 23 -7.59 0.19 2.96
N ALA A 24 -8.79 0.19 2.35
CA ALA A 24 -9.42 -1.01 1.83
C ALA A 24 -8.57 -1.63 0.72
N ILE A 25 -8.15 -0.82 -0.26
CA ILE A 25 -7.32 -1.26 -1.38
C ILE A 25 -6.02 -1.88 -0.86
N GLN A 26 -5.30 -1.20 0.04
CA GLN A 26 -4.02 -1.73 0.51
C GLN A 26 -4.15 -2.95 1.40
N THR A 27 -5.19 -3.03 2.22
CA THR A 27 -5.43 -4.24 3.02
C THR A 27 -5.65 -5.44 2.11
N CYS A 28 -6.51 -5.32 1.08
CA CYS A 28 -6.72 -6.40 0.13
C CYS A 28 -5.46 -6.74 -0.67
N TRP A 29 -4.75 -5.72 -1.17
CA TRP A 29 -3.55 -5.93 -2.01
C TRP A 29 -2.39 -6.54 -1.22
N GLY A 30 -2.17 -6.05 0.00
CA GLY A 30 -1.19 -6.61 0.93
C GLY A 30 -1.53 -8.04 1.36
N SER A 31 -2.80 -8.38 1.57
CA SER A 31 -3.23 -9.75 1.88
C SER A 31 -2.94 -10.72 0.74
N ILE A 32 -3.11 -10.32 -0.53
CA ILE A 32 -2.75 -11.14 -1.69
C ILE A 32 -1.23 -11.40 -1.72
N ALA A 33 -0.43 -10.34 -1.56
CA ALA A 33 1.03 -10.46 -1.52
C ALA A 33 1.50 -11.37 -0.36
N ALA A 34 0.88 -11.22 0.81
CA ALA A 34 1.19 -12.03 1.99
C ALA A 34 0.81 -13.50 1.79
N GLY A 35 -0.37 -13.79 1.23
CA GLY A 35 -0.82 -15.15 0.94
C GLY A 35 0.15 -15.88 0.02
N LEU A 36 0.49 -15.27 -1.12
CA LEU A 36 1.44 -15.84 -2.07
C LEU A 36 2.83 -16.04 -1.46
N SER A 37 3.32 -15.07 -0.68
CA SER A 37 4.62 -15.18 -0.01
C SER A 37 4.64 -16.28 1.06
N TYR A 38 3.49 -16.51 1.72
CA TYR A 38 3.33 -17.58 2.70
C TYR A 38 3.32 -18.95 2.03
N ASP A 39 2.56 -19.12 0.94
CA ASP A 39 2.48 -20.36 0.19
C ASP A 39 3.83 -20.76 -0.43
N ASN A 40 4.62 -19.80 -0.90
CA ASN A 40 5.97 -20.00 -1.44
C ASN A 40 7.07 -20.01 -0.35
N GLU A 41 6.71 -20.07 0.94
CA GLU A 41 7.62 -20.10 2.10
C GLU A 41 8.66 -18.96 2.12
N THR A 42 8.36 -17.83 1.49
CA THR A 42 9.30 -16.71 1.32
C THR A 42 9.10 -15.67 2.43
N ILE A 43 9.60 -16.00 3.63
CA ILE A 43 9.43 -15.20 4.87
C ILE A 43 9.88 -13.75 4.71
N LEU A 44 10.94 -13.49 3.93
CA LEU A 44 11.43 -12.13 3.71
C LEU A 44 10.41 -11.27 2.94
N ASN A 45 9.77 -11.83 1.91
CA ASN A 45 8.74 -11.12 1.15
C ASN A 45 7.49 -10.91 2.00
N LEU A 46 7.12 -11.90 2.81
CA LEU A 46 6.02 -11.78 3.78
C LEU A 46 6.27 -10.64 4.79
N ALA A 47 7.49 -10.53 5.33
CA ALA A 47 7.85 -9.46 6.27
C ALA A 47 7.82 -8.08 5.60
N ILE A 48 8.31 -7.97 4.36
CA ILE A 48 8.31 -6.71 3.61
C ILE A 48 6.88 -6.29 3.27
N CYS A 49 6.05 -7.16 2.68
CA CYS A 49 4.69 -6.79 2.32
C CYS A 49 3.84 -6.47 3.56
N GLY A 50 4.00 -7.22 4.65
CA GLY A 50 3.31 -6.99 5.91
C GLY A 50 3.66 -5.63 6.53
N SER A 51 4.95 -5.32 6.64
CA SER A 51 5.42 -4.06 7.23
C SER A 51 5.04 -2.83 6.39
N VAL A 52 5.16 -2.90 5.06
CA VAL A 52 4.84 -1.78 4.17
C VAL A 52 3.32 -1.55 4.09
N THR A 53 2.53 -2.62 4.05
CA THR A 53 1.05 -2.51 4.09
C THR A 53 0.60 -1.91 5.42
N MET A 54 1.17 -2.36 6.55
CA MET A 54 0.86 -1.80 7.86
C MET A 54 1.29 -0.33 7.95
N LEU A 55 2.47 0.04 7.43
CA LEU A 55 2.91 1.42 7.40
C LEU A 55 1.91 2.32 6.66
N ASN A 56 1.43 1.91 5.49
CA ASN A 56 0.36 2.61 4.78
C ASN A 56 -0.88 2.78 5.65
N ASN A 57 -1.35 1.68 6.24
CA ASN A 57 -2.58 1.69 7.01
C ASN A 57 -2.44 2.55 8.28
N THR A 58 -1.29 2.51 8.95
CA THR A 58 -0.99 3.34 10.11
C THR A 58 -1.01 4.82 9.75
N VAL A 59 -0.37 5.22 8.65
CA VAL A 59 -0.36 6.64 8.21
C VAL A 59 -1.78 7.14 7.92
N LEU A 60 -2.63 6.30 7.32
CA LEU A 60 -4.02 6.65 7.03
C LEU A 60 -4.89 6.70 8.30
N ILE A 61 -4.75 5.74 9.21
CA ILE A 61 -5.49 5.69 10.50
C ILE A 61 -5.10 6.86 11.41
N ALA A 62 -3.81 7.19 11.48
CA ALA A 62 -3.30 8.32 12.23
C ALA A 62 -3.68 9.69 11.61
N GLN A 63 -4.39 9.69 10.48
CA GLN A 63 -4.74 10.88 9.71
C GLN A 63 -3.50 11.72 9.39
N GLY A 64 -2.44 11.05 8.93
CA GLY A 64 -1.17 11.68 8.59
C GLY A 64 -1.30 12.75 7.50
N PRO A 65 -0.26 13.58 7.31
CA PRO A 65 -0.28 14.62 6.28
C PRO A 65 -0.53 14.03 4.89
N ALA A 66 -1.31 14.73 4.05
CA ALA A 66 -1.69 14.26 2.71
C ALA A 66 -0.52 13.75 1.85
N LYS A 67 0.61 14.44 1.90
CA LYS A 67 1.84 14.03 1.20
C LYS A 67 2.31 12.64 1.65
N TRP A 68 2.28 12.36 2.95
CA TRP A 68 2.64 11.04 3.48
C TRP A 68 1.63 9.98 3.06
N CYS A 69 0.33 10.25 3.19
CA CYS A 69 -0.72 9.32 2.79
C CYS A 69 -0.59 8.89 1.32
N VAL A 70 -0.42 9.85 0.41
CA VAL A 70 -0.28 9.55 -1.03
C VAL A 70 1.06 8.87 -1.34
N SER A 71 2.16 9.29 -0.71
CA SER A 71 3.48 8.72 -0.99
C SER A 71 3.60 7.28 -0.50
N VAL A 72 3.21 7.04 0.76
CA VAL A 72 3.30 5.71 1.37
C VAL A 72 2.36 4.74 0.66
N PHE A 73 1.16 5.18 0.28
CA PHE A 73 0.27 4.37 -0.53
C PHE A 73 0.90 4.00 -1.88
N SER A 74 1.49 4.97 -2.57
CA SER A 74 2.13 4.73 -3.87
C SER A 74 3.30 3.74 -3.74
N ILE A 75 4.15 3.91 -2.72
CA ILE A 75 5.26 3.00 -2.43
C ILE A 75 4.73 1.60 -2.10
N ALA A 76 3.72 1.50 -1.24
CA ALA A 76 3.12 0.24 -0.85
C ALA A 76 2.49 -0.48 -2.05
N THR A 77 1.86 0.25 -2.98
CA THR A 77 1.30 -0.33 -4.21
C THR A 77 2.42 -0.91 -5.06
N ILE A 78 3.53 -0.20 -5.25
CA ILE A 78 4.66 -0.68 -6.04
C ILE A 78 5.29 -1.92 -5.40
N VAL A 79 5.61 -1.85 -4.10
CA VAL A 79 6.25 -2.95 -3.38
C VAL A 79 5.39 -4.21 -3.39
N ASN A 80 4.11 -4.10 -3.01
CA ASN A 80 3.21 -5.25 -2.99
C ASN A 80 3.00 -5.83 -4.40
N THR A 81 2.90 -4.99 -5.43
CA THR A 81 2.77 -5.46 -6.82
C THR A 81 4.02 -6.19 -7.30
N VAL A 82 5.22 -5.69 -6.97
CA VAL A 82 6.48 -6.37 -7.31
C VAL A 82 6.57 -7.73 -6.61
N ILE A 83 6.21 -7.79 -5.32
CA ILE A 83 6.19 -9.06 -4.58
C ILE A 83 5.19 -10.04 -5.21
N ILE A 84 3.96 -9.60 -5.52
CA ILE A 84 2.97 -10.43 -6.21
C ILE A 84 3.53 -10.98 -7.52
N LEU A 85 4.17 -10.15 -8.34
CA LEU A 85 4.76 -10.61 -9.61
C LEU A 85 5.88 -11.63 -9.39
N ILE A 86 6.74 -11.43 -8.40
CA ILE A 86 7.82 -12.38 -8.08
C ILE A 86 7.24 -13.72 -7.62
N GLU A 87 6.24 -13.68 -6.73
CA GLU A 87 5.67 -14.89 -6.15
C GLU A 87 4.79 -15.66 -7.14
N VAL A 88 4.00 -14.98 -7.97
CA VAL A 88 3.19 -15.62 -9.01
C VAL A 88 4.05 -16.34 -10.06
N ILE A 89 5.27 -15.85 -10.34
CA ILE A 89 6.18 -16.54 -11.28
C ILE A 89 6.75 -17.83 -10.68
N LYS A 90 6.84 -17.91 -9.35
CA LYS A 90 7.34 -19.08 -8.63
C LYS A 90 6.26 -20.11 -8.31
N TYR A 91 5.00 -19.66 -8.28
CA TYR A 91 3.81 -20.46 -8.04
C TYR A 91 3.53 -21.40 -9.22
#